data_AF-A0A6A2YUB9-F1
#
_entry.id   AF-A0A6A2YUB9-F1
#
_cell.length_a   1.000
_cell.length_b   1.000
_cell.length_c   1.000
_cell.angle_alpha   90.00
_cell.angle_beta   90.00
_cell.angle_gamma   90.00
#
_symmetry.space_group_name_H-M   'P 1'
#
loop_
_entity.id
_entity.type
_entity.pdbx_description
1 polymer ?
#
loop_
_entity_poly.entity_id
_entity_poly.type
_entity_poly.pdbx_seq_one_letter_code
_entity_poly.pdbx_strand_id
1 'polypeptide(L)'
;MTTHIGPCMANKDNDGGDQEGKITTVSVEELGLVSEGDAFVNGAFFIPSGDPNASKKFGGNKMLPYQPGEKAPFLTKFAGSLDCTPGKPC
;
A
#
# COMPACT_ATOMS: atom_id res chain seq x y z
N MET A 1 23.31 -8.24 12.17
CA MET A 1 21.85 -8.30 12.39
C MET A 1 21.23 -7.45 11.30
N THR A 2 20.78 -8.07 10.21
CA THR A 2 20.21 -7.37 9.06
C THR A 2 18.71 -7.57 9.09
N THR A 3 17.96 -6.52 9.41
CA THR A 3 16.50 -6.55 9.38
C THR A 3 16.06 -6.41 7.92
N HIS A 4 15.52 -7.49 7.36
CA HIS A 4 14.86 -7.46 6.06
C HIS A 4 13.51 -6.77 6.22
N ILE A 5 13.40 -5.52 5.79
CA ILE A 5 12.12 -4.83 5.65
C ILE A 5 11.48 -5.38 4.37
N GLY A 6 10.47 -6.24 4.52
CA GLY A 6 9.69 -6.76 3.40
C GLY A 6 8.91 -5.65 2.70
N PRO A 7 8.54 -5.82 1.41
CA PRO A 7 7.75 -4.84 0.69
C PRO A 7 6.39 -4.64 1.37
N CYS A 8 5.92 -3.39 1.42
CA CYS A 8 4.60 -3.05 1.94
C CYS A 8 3.52 -3.79 1.13
N MET A 9 2.83 -4.72 1.77
CA MET A 9 1.66 -5.38 1.20
C MET A 9 0.50 -4.39 1.14
N ALA A 10 0.13 -3.95 -0.06
CA ALA A 10 -1.18 -3.37 -0.29
C ALA A 10 -2.22 -4.50 -0.32
N ASN A 11 -3.19 -4.45 0.60
CA ASN A 11 -4.34 -5.36 0.57
C ASN A 11 -5.13 -5.13 -0.73
N LYS A 12 -5.26 -6.19 -1.54
CA LYS A 12 -6.21 -6.23 -2.64
C LYS A 12 -7.55 -6.69 -2.09
N ASP A 13 -8.52 -5.79 -2.04
CA ASP A 13 -9.92 -6.20 -1.96
C ASP A 13 -10.28 -6.92 -3.27
N ASN A 14 -10.69 -8.19 -3.14
CA ASN A 14 -11.05 -9.08 -4.24
C ASN A 14 -12.45 -8.74 -4.74
N ASP A 15 -12.58 -8.34 -6.01
CA ASP A 15 -13.83 -8.52 -6.76
C ASP A 15 -13.56 -9.55 -7.86
N GLY A 16 -14.25 -10.68 -7.74
CA GLY A 16 -14.00 -11.90 -8.50
C GLY A 16 -14.46 -11.82 -9.95
N GLY A 17 -13.67 -12.46 -10.82
CA GLY A 17 -14.01 -12.71 -12.21
C GLY A 17 -12.89 -13.49 -12.88
N ASP A 18 -12.94 -14.82 -12.75
CA ASP A 18 -12.04 -15.73 -13.44
C ASP A 18 -12.17 -15.56 -14.96
N GLN A 19 -11.10 -15.09 -15.60
CA GLN A 19 -10.88 -15.33 -17.02
C GLN A 19 -9.55 -16.04 -17.17
N GLU A 20 -9.61 -17.27 -17.69
CA GLU A 20 -8.46 -18.04 -18.15
C GLU A 20 -7.73 -17.26 -19.25
N GLY A 21 -6.73 -16.48 -18.84
CA GLY A 21 -5.97 -15.57 -19.70
C GLY A 21 -4.55 -16.07 -19.93
N LYS A 22 -4.27 -16.45 -21.18
CA LYS A 22 -2.95 -16.63 -21.80
C LYS A 22 -1.87 -15.75 -21.14
N ILE A 23 -0.75 -16.36 -20.72
CA ILE A 23 0.45 -15.64 -20.26
C ILE A 23 1.01 -14.89 -21.47
N THR A 24 0.48 -13.70 -21.68
CA THR A 24 1.06 -12.71 -22.57
C THR A 24 2.11 -12.02 -21.72
N THR A 25 3.35 -11.92 -22.21
CA THR A 25 4.41 -11.16 -21.55
C THR A 25 3.89 -9.75 -21.28
N VAL A 26 3.43 -9.50 -20.06
CA VAL A 26 2.97 -8.19 -19.62
C VAL A 26 4.20 -7.30 -19.59
N SER A 27 4.37 -6.51 -20.64
CA SER A 27 5.26 -5.36 -20.60
C SER A 27 4.86 -4.55 -19.37
N VAL A 28 5.83 -4.22 -18.51
CA VAL A 28 5.63 -3.49 -17.24
C VAL A 28 4.78 -2.21 -17.41
N GLU A 29 4.65 -1.69 -18.62
CA GLU A 29 3.89 -0.52 -19.04
C GLU A 29 2.35 -0.63 -18.90
N GLU A 30 1.76 -1.79 -18.55
CA GLU A 30 0.29 -1.92 -18.42
C GLU A 30 -0.24 -1.85 -16.98
N LEU A 31 0.61 -2.05 -15.96
CA LEU A 31 0.18 -2.00 -14.56
C LEU A 31 0.25 -0.57 -14.06
N GLY A 32 -0.89 0.08 -13.76
CA GLY A 32 -0.96 1.44 -13.21
C GLY A 32 -0.48 1.54 -11.76
N LEU A 33 0.82 1.35 -11.53
CA LEU A 33 1.48 1.46 -10.24
C LEU A 33 1.98 2.90 -10.05
N VAL A 34 1.37 3.59 -9.10
CA VAL A 34 1.67 4.99 -8.77
C VAL A 34 1.99 5.12 -7.29
N SER A 35 2.94 5.98 -6.96
CA SER A 35 3.31 6.34 -5.59
C SER A 35 2.93 7.80 -5.36
N GLU A 36 2.16 8.07 -4.30
CA GLU A 36 1.64 9.39 -3.97
C GLU A 36 1.82 9.64 -2.47
N GLY A 37 2.59 10.67 -2.13
CA GLY A 37 2.80 11.06 -0.74
C GLY A 37 3.68 10.11 0.09
N ASP A 38 4.40 9.17 -0.55
CA ASP A 38 5.32 8.27 0.15
C ASP A 38 6.61 9.00 0.58
N ALA A 39 7.11 8.66 1.77
CA ALA A 39 8.41 9.14 2.26
C ALA A 39 9.48 8.07 2.06
N PHE A 40 10.49 8.40 1.25
CA PHE A 40 11.62 7.51 0.97
C PHE A 40 12.83 7.91 1.81
N VAL A 41 13.39 6.96 2.56
CA VAL A 41 14.56 7.16 3.42
C VAL A 41 15.66 6.15 3.09
N ASN A 42 16.92 6.49 3.37
CA ASN A 42 18.08 5.61 3.17
C ASN A 42 18.22 5.04 1.74
N GLY A 43 17.86 5.83 0.72
CA GLY A 43 17.98 5.40 -0.68
C GLY A 43 16.86 4.48 -1.16
N ALA A 44 15.77 4.33 -0.40
CA ALA A 44 14.55 3.72 -0.91
C ALA A 44 14.03 4.49 -2.14
N PHE A 45 13.45 3.78 -3.10
CA PHE A 45 12.83 4.38 -4.28
C PHE A 45 11.68 3.50 -4.77
N PHE A 46 10.80 4.10 -5.56
CA PHE A 46 9.69 3.43 -6.21
C PHE A 46 9.83 3.59 -7.73
N ILE A 47 9.67 2.48 -8.46
CA ILE A 47 9.64 2.50 -9.92
C ILE A 47 8.16 2.49 -10.32
N PRO A 48 7.60 3.62 -10.81
CA PRO A 48 6.23 3.65 -11.29
C PRO A 48 6.11 2.88 -12.60
N SER A 49 4.89 2.43 -12.89
CA SER A 49 4.56 1.77 -14.13
C SER A 49 3.13 2.12 -14.58
N GLY A 50 2.82 1.95 -15.86
CA GLY A 50 1.48 2.20 -16.39
C GLY A 50 1.04 3.66 -16.43
N ASP A 51 -0.27 3.87 -16.35
CA ASP A 51 -0.91 5.19 -16.43
C ASP A 51 -0.61 6.02 -15.15
N PRO A 52 0.08 7.17 -15.26
CA PRO A 52 0.38 8.03 -14.11
C PRO A 52 -0.88 8.63 -13.46
N ASN A 53 -2.04 8.54 -14.13
CA ASN A 53 -3.32 8.97 -13.59
C ASN A 53 -4.13 7.81 -12.98
N ALA A 54 -3.55 6.62 -12.83
CA ALA A 54 -4.23 5.47 -12.24
C ALA A 54 -4.82 5.78 -10.85
N SER A 55 -4.16 6.61 -10.03
CA SER A 55 -4.66 7.01 -8.72
C SER A 55 -6.00 7.74 -8.75
N LYS A 56 -6.26 8.51 -9.82
CA LYS A 56 -7.51 9.27 -9.98
C LYS A 56 -8.72 8.37 -10.16
N LYS A 57 -8.53 7.17 -10.71
CA LYS A 57 -9.60 6.18 -10.91
C LYS A 57 -10.11 5.59 -9.58
N PHE A 58 -9.26 5.55 -8.56
CA PHE A 58 -9.57 5.09 -7.21
C PHE A 58 -9.77 6.27 -6.23
N GLY A 59 -9.97 7.48 -6.77
CA GLY A 59 -10.03 8.76 -6.06
C GLY A 59 -11.36 9.11 -5.38
N GLY A 60 -12.45 8.41 -5.70
CA GLY A 60 -13.81 8.77 -5.26
C GLY A 60 -13.99 8.80 -3.73
N ASN A 61 -14.79 9.75 -3.26
CA ASN A 61 -15.34 9.90 -1.89
C ASN A 61 -14.54 9.21 -0.76
N LYS A 62 -13.27 9.56 -0.60
CA LYS A 62 -12.45 9.05 0.51
C LYS A 62 -12.92 9.68 1.81
N MET A 63 -13.56 8.89 2.67
CA MET A 63 -13.98 9.33 4.02
C MET A 63 -12.78 9.63 4.93
N LEU A 64 -11.60 9.08 4.60
CA LEU A 64 -10.34 9.30 5.30
C LEU A 64 -9.25 9.70 4.29
N PRO A 65 -8.82 10.98 4.26
CA PRO A 65 -7.71 11.38 3.42
C PRO A 65 -6.41 10.76 3.95
N TYR A 66 -5.53 10.35 3.03
CA TYR A 66 -4.18 9.93 3.42
C TYR A 66 -3.38 11.12 3.98
N GLN A 67 -2.41 10.83 4.83
CA GLN A 67 -1.45 11.80 5.34
C GLN A 67 -0.09 11.59 4.66
N PRO A 68 0.77 12.64 4.61
CA PRO A 68 2.12 12.50 4.06
C PRO A 68 2.90 11.37 4.76
N GLY A 69 3.73 10.65 4.00
CA GLY A 69 4.47 9.48 4.44
C GLY A 69 5.39 9.74 5.63
N GLU A 70 5.85 10.99 5.82
CA GLU A 70 6.65 11.41 6.97
C GLU A 70 5.88 11.26 8.30
N LYS A 71 4.54 11.26 8.26
CA LYS A 71 3.69 11.05 9.43
C LYS A 71 3.44 9.58 9.73
N ALA A 72 3.81 8.66 8.85
CA ALA A 72 3.59 7.23 9.06
C ALA A 72 4.10 6.74 10.44
N PRO A 73 5.32 7.10 10.91
CA PRO A 73 5.80 6.68 12.22
C PRO A 73 4.92 7.16 13.38
N PHE A 74 4.35 8.37 13.27
CA PHE A 74 3.47 8.91 14.30
C PHE A 74 2.09 8.25 14.28
N LEU A 75 1.54 8.02 13.09
CA LEU A 75 0.21 7.42 12.90
C LEU A 75 0.19 5.95 13.32
N THR A 76 1.29 5.23 13.12
CA THR A 76 1.40 3.79 13.44
C THR A 76 2.08 3.52 14.78
N LYS A 77 2.31 4.54 15.62
CA LYS A 77 3.08 4.38 16.87
C LYS A 77 2.44 3.41 17.88
N PHE A 78 1.13 3.17 17.75
CA PHE A 78 0.37 2.23 18.58
C PHE A 78 -0.11 1.01 17.77
N ALA A 79 0.46 0.78 16.59
CA ALA A 79 0.14 -0.40 15.79
C ALA A 79 0.61 -1.67 16.52
N GLY A 80 -0.22 -2.70 16.51
CA GLY A 80 0.02 -3.95 17.22
C GLY A 80 -1.25 -4.42 17.94
N SER A 81 -1.14 -5.57 18.61
CA SER A 81 -2.19 -5.99 19.54
C SER A 81 -2.26 -5.01 20.70
N LEU A 82 -3.46 -4.72 21.17
CA LEU A 82 -3.64 -4.08 22.46
C LEU A 82 -3.12 -5.03 23.56
N ASP A 83 -2.47 -4.48 24.59
CA ASP A 83 -2.06 -5.22 25.79
C ASP A 83 -3.27 -5.51 26.70
N CYS A 84 -4.26 -6.17 26.12
CA CYS A 84 -5.50 -6.55 26.77
C CYS A 84 -5.31 -7.83 27.58
N THR A 85 -5.81 -7.82 28.81
CA THR A 85 -5.93 -9.04 29.62
C THR A 85 -7.39 -9.48 29.67
N PRO A 86 -7.72 -10.77 29.49
CA PRO A 86 -9.08 -11.27 29.65
C PRO A 86 -9.70 -10.84 30.98
N GLY A 87 -10.92 -10.29 30.93
CA GLY A 87 -11.64 -9.82 32.11
C GLY A 87 -11.26 -8.42 32.61
N LYS A 88 -10.39 -7.68 31.91
CA LYS A 88 -10.06 -6.28 32.22
C LYS A 88 -10.39 -5.38 31.02
N PRO A 89 -10.79 -4.11 31.25
CA PRO A 89 -10.95 -3.17 30.16
C PRO A 89 -9.61 -2.90 29.49
N CYS A 90 -9.68 -2.72 28.17
CA CYS A 90 -8.70 -2.02 27.35
C CYS A 90 -9.30 -0.64 27.04
#